data_AF-A0AAD7EZ20-F1
#
_entry.id   AF-A0AAD7EZ20-F1
#
_cell.length_a   1.000
_cell.length_b   1.000
_cell.length_c   1.000
_cell.angle_alpha   90.00
_cell.angle_beta   90.00
_cell.angle_gamma   90.00
#
_symmetry.space_group_name_H-M   'P 1'
#
loop_
_entity.id
_entity.type
_entity.pdbx_description
1 polymer ?
#
loop_
_entity_poly.entity_id
_entity_poly.type
_entity_poly.pdbx_seq_one_letter_code
_entity_poly.pdbx_strand_id
1 'polypeptide(L)'
;MKLTWLHNYSKNGLRTNYTNQKYILMTPADQAAVLLQYNGNDTLSLTELREATNVSPEILGQVLALPVKAKILINEEKDQYDLNPGESRFIFPSVSKFKSKKIRVNLILPIKADVKAESSGVLKVVNEDRKHCFDILPALVITMISPLFRGPRVFTVVNTLAGSGRKKEEILGNSAQIQTRDVFFRLVVRRLLYMLLLQPVLPKYGFNAGFSMIADTAGATRAKMFDFAGSPWFKKPDNNARINMIFSTLKTLNRTFKVPTVKKPPPDYIATTLIAEVVTNNVSSQNGPQTIQTQIPLQDGAKIPRDTVRRIMADLDPDGAEARFPGRRRQPKQRGHLTDTGVYYEVHFDGHEKLNFKALRMGPIGIDIYGSRCHSSSKMIKFLAVPNARCSSTVGHYYLDLVEEHGVFFQATVDRGSETGTSFEDAPPFVALKSTDNIPIESSWHLSTNYIGLDIKQILLLGKSNNYFMPGSQLHILDNFVEYWNNHKIRTQRNKLLPSGFSPNFICDFPERFGLTHFGVPVSTDLVEA
;
A
#
# COMPACT_ATOMS: atom_id res chain seq x y z
N MET A 1 41.34 -9.31 -8.66
CA MET A 1 40.19 -9.73 -7.83
C MET A 1 40.66 -9.87 -6.38
N LYS A 2 39.92 -9.31 -5.41
CA LYS A 2 40.22 -9.45 -3.98
C LYS A 2 39.20 -10.39 -3.35
N LEU A 3 39.65 -11.51 -2.81
CA LEU A 3 38.80 -12.44 -2.07
C LEU A 3 38.67 -11.98 -0.62
N THR A 4 37.44 -11.96 -0.11
CA THR A 4 37.13 -11.65 1.30
C THR A 4 36.31 -12.80 1.84
N TRP A 5 36.81 -13.46 2.90
CA TRP A 5 36.17 -14.63 3.49
C TRP A 5 35.17 -14.21 4.58
N LEU A 6 33.94 -14.74 4.50
CA LEU A 6 32.87 -14.48 5.47
C LEU A 6 32.67 -15.71 6.36
N HIS A 7 33.35 -15.73 7.51
CA HIS A 7 33.38 -16.89 8.40
C HIS A 7 32.01 -17.22 9.05
N ASN A 8 31.20 -16.19 9.31
CA ASN A 8 29.86 -16.31 9.91
C ASN A 8 28.85 -17.09 9.04
N TYR A 9 29.04 -17.16 7.72
CA TYR A 9 28.17 -17.92 6.81
C TYR A 9 28.68 -19.34 6.51
N SER A 10 29.83 -19.73 7.05
CA SER A 10 30.41 -21.05 6.81
C SER A 10 29.71 -22.14 7.64
N LYS A 11 29.68 -23.36 7.10
CA LYS A 11 29.12 -24.55 7.77
C LYS A 11 30.13 -25.68 7.69
N ASN A 12 30.58 -26.13 8.84
CA ASN A 12 31.59 -27.18 8.99
C ASN A 12 30.96 -28.44 9.56
N GLY A 13 31.52 -29.60 9.18
CA GLY A 13 31.17 -30.90 9.74
C GLY A 13 32.39 -31.52 10.39
N LEU A 14 32.41 -31.60 11.73
CA LEU A 14 33.50 -32.19 12.49
C LEU A 14 33.13 -33.61 12.91
N ARG A 15 34.05 -34.57 12.73
CA ARG A 15 33.85 -35.95 13.16
C ARG A 15 34.56 -36.20 14.48
N THR A 16 33.85 -36.76 15.47
CA THR A 16 34.41 -37.10 16.78
C THR A 16 35.07 -38.48 16.74
N ASN A 17 36.28 -38.59 17.32
CA ASN A 17 37.05 -39.83 17.42
C ASN A 17 37.27 -40.30 18.88
N TYR A 18 37.00 -39.45 19.88
CA TYR A 18 37.24 -39.74 21.30
C TYR A 18 36.04 -40.39 22.01
N THR A 19 34.92 -40.61 21.30
CA THR A 19 33.71 -41.25 21.83
C THR A 19 33.50 -42.61 21.16
N ASN A 20 32.86 -43.55 21.87
CA ASN A 20 32.59 -44.91 21.38
C ASN A 20 31.74 -44.90 20.08
N GLN A 21 30.75 -44.01 20.00
CA GLN A 21 29.96 -43.78 18.79
C GLN A 21 30.47 -42.55 18.04
N LYS A 22 30.84 -42.70 16.77
CA LYS A 22 31.35 -41.58 15.94
C LYS A 22 30.23 -40.61 15.57
N TYR A 23 30.18 -39.45 16.22
CA TYR A 23 29.25 -38.37 15.90
C TYR A 23 29.83 -37.39 14.87
N ILE A 24 28.95 -36.78 14.08
CA ILE A 24 29.25 -35.66 13.17
C ILE A 24 28.61 -34.40 13.75
N LEU A 25 29.42 -33.45 14.20
CA LEU A 25 29.02 -32.16 14.72
C LEU A 25 28.94 -31.15 13.58
N MET A 26 27.77 -30.59 13.33
CA MET A 26 27.62 -29.48 12.39
C MET A 26 27.80 -28.16 13.13
N THR A 27 28.82 -27.39 12.78
CA THR A 27 29.22 -26.16 13.49
C THR A 27 29.50 -25.01 12.52
N PRO A 28 29.31 -23.74 12.91
CA PRO A 28 29.89 -22.58 12.23
C PRO A 28 31.43 -22.54 12.39
N ALA A 29 32.12 -21.71 11.60
CA ALA A 29 33.59 -21.58 11.66
C ALA A 29 34.13 -21.30 13.07
N ASP A 30 33.52 -20.38 13.81
CA ASP A 30 34.06 -19.95 15.11
C ASP A 30 33.96 -21.08 16.15
N GLN A 31 32.84 -21.81 16.15
CA GLN A 31 32.70 -23.01 17.00
C GLN A 31 33.66 -24.12 16.57
N ALA A 32 33.91 -24.27 15.26
CA ALA A 32 34.86 -25.26 14.78
C ALA A 32 36.29 -24.91 15.20
N ALA A 33 36.68 -23.63 15.13
CA ALA A 33 37.99 -23.15 15.55
C ALA A 33 38.25 -23.45 17.04
N VAL A 34 37.25 -23.24 17.89
CA VAL A 34 37.32 -23.58 19.33
C VAL A 34 37.47 -25.09 19.53
N LEU A 35 36.61 -25.91 18.91
CA LEU A 35 36.64 -27.36 19.11
C LEU A 35 37.92 -28.02 18.59
N LEU A 36 38.57 -27.44 17.58
CA LEU A 36 39.83 -27.94 17.05
C LEU A 36 41.01 -27.74 18.00
N GLN A 37 40.95 -26.78 18.93
CA GLN A 37 42.00 -26.60 19.95
C GLN A 37 42.08 -27.78 20.92
N TYR A 38 40.97 -28.50 21.10
CA TYR A 38 40.89 -29.68 21.96
C TYR A 38 41.46 -30.96 21.32
N ASN A 39 42.10 -30.87 20.16
CA ASN A 39 42.86 -31.99 19.60
C ASN A 39 44.22 -32.18 20.29
N GLY A 40 44.78 -31.13 20.88
CA GLY A 40 46.09 -31.15 21.56
C GLY A 40 46.03 -30.82 23.05
N ASN A 41 44.89 -30.34 23.55
CA ASN A 41 44.69 -29.90 24.93
C ASN A 41 43.35 -30.44 25.45
N ASP A 42 43.30 -30.92 26.69
CA ASP A 42 42.05 -31.42 27.29
C ASP A 42 41.30 -30.35 28.08
N THR A 43 42.03 -29.35 28.58
CA THR A 43 41.54 -28.27 29.45
C THR A 43 42.06 -26.93 28.93
N LEU A 44 41.18 -25.97 28.69
CA LEU A 44 41.54 -24.64 28.19
C LEU A 44 40.79 -23.54 28.93
N SER A 45 41.50 -22.47 29.28
CA SER A 45 40.92 -21.27 29.86
C SER A 45 40.33 -20.35 28.78
N LEU A 46 39.41 -19.46 29.16
CA LEU A 46 38.81 -18.48 28.26
C LEU A 46 39.86 -17.54 27.63
N THR A 47 40.92 -17.23 28.36
CA THR A 47 42.05 -16.42 27.87
C THR A 47 42.86 -17.14 26.79
N GLU A 48 43.19 -18.42 27.01
CA GLU A 48 43.91 -19.23 26.03
C GLU A 48 43.07 -19.47 24.76
N LEU A 49 41.77 -19.71 24.91
CA LEU A 49 40.85 -19.83 23.78
C LEU A 49 40.76 -18.54 22.96
N ARG A 50 40.77 -17.38 23.63
CA ARG A 50 40.77 -16.07 22.94
C ARG A 50 42.06 -15.86 22.16
N GLU A 51 43.21 -16.17 22.75
CA GLU A 51 44.52 -16.03 22.10
C GLU A 51 44.65 -16.99 20.91
N ALA A 52 44.17 -18.23 21.04
CA ALA A 52 44.29 -19.25 19.98
C ALA A 52 43.33 -19.01 18.81
N THR A 53 42.11 -18.51 19.06
CA THR A 53 41.07 -18.36 18.02
C THR A 53 40.92 -16.95 17.48
N ASN A 54 41.43 -15.94 18.20
CA ASN A 54 41.29 -14.52 17.89
C ASN A 54 39.83 -14.06 17.70
N VAL A 55 38.89 -14.77 18.31
CA VAL A 55 37.46 -14.44 18.32
C VAL A 55 37.19 -13.35 19.36
N SER A 56 36.27 -12.44 19.05
CA SER A 56 35.94 -11.34 19.95
C SER A 56 35.33 -11.86 21.28
N PRO A 57 35.68 -11.25 22.43
CA PRO A 57 35.20 -11.71 23.74
C PRO A 57 33.68 -11.62 23.88
N GLU A 58 33.03 -10.71 23.15
CA GLU A 58 31.57 -10.53 23.14
C GLU A 58 30.83 -11.73 22.53
N ILE A 59 31.46 -12.40 21.55
CA ILE A 59 30.88 -13.51 20.80
C ILE A 59 31.32 -14.85 21.39
N LEU A 60 32.55 -14.94 21.91
CA LEU A 60 33.16 -16.16 22.44
C LEU A 60 32.31 -16.84 23.53
N GLY A 61 31.73 -16.06 24.45
CA GLY A 61 30.82 -16.61 25.47
C GLY A 61 29.55 -17.25 24.89
N GLN A 62 29.01 -16.70 23.79
CA GLN A 62 27.84 -17.27 23.11
C GLN A 62 28.22 -18.48 22.25
N VAL A 63 29.42 -18.50 21.68
CA VAL A 63 29.99 -19.63 20.93
C VAL A 63 30.18 -20.84 21.84
N LEU A 64 30.66 -20.64 23.07
CA LEU A 64 30.90 -21.70 24.07
C LEU A 64 29.62 -22.21 24.75
N ALA A 65 28.58 -21.37 24.85
CA ALA A 65 27.32 -21.75 25.50
C ALA A 65 26.64 -22.97 24.85
N LEU A 66 26.75 -23.14 23.53
CA LEU A 66 26.11 -24.24 22.80
C LEU A 66 26.85 -25.58 22.97
N PRO A 67 28.19 -25.67 22.81
CA PRO A 67 28.96 -26.86 23.17
C PRO A 67 28.78 -27.28 24.64
N VAL A 68 28.71 -26.32 25.57
CA VAL A 68 28.45 -26.61 26.99
C VAL A 68 27.05 -27.16 27.21
N LYS A 69 26.02 -26.54 26.59
CA LYS A 69 24.64 -27.05 26.65
C LYS A 69 24.49 -28.43 26.00
N ALA A 70 25.24 -28.70 24.95
CA ALA A 70 25.31 -30.00 24.30
C ALA A 70 26.09 -31.03 25.13
N LYS A 71 26.73 -30.64 26.23
CA LYS A 71 27.59 -31.47 27.09
C LYS A 71 28.85 -31.99 26.39
N ILE A 72 29.32 -31.27 25.37
CA ILE A 72 30.57 -31.56 24.67
C ILE A 72 31.75 -30.96 25.46
N LEU A 73 31.56 -29.73 25.94
CA LEU A 73 32.45 -29.07 26.89
C LEU A 73 31.77 -29.02 28.26
N ILE A 74 32.58 -29.01 29.30
CA ILE A 74 32.15 -28.89 30.70
C ILE A 74 32.76 -27.61 31.26
N ASN A 75 31.99 -26.89 32.06
CA ASN A 75 32.40 -25.65 32.72
C ASN A 75 32.01 -25.81 34.20
N GLU A 76 32.93 -26.39 34.99
CA GLU A 76 32.75 -26.57 36.44
C GLU A 76 33.29 -25.36 37.22
N GLU A 77 34.41 -24.78 36.75
CA GLU A 77 35.02 -23.57 37.29
C GLU A 77 34.82 -22.37 36.36
N LYS A 78 34.72 -21.17 36.95
CA LYS A 78 34.56 -19.93 36.16
C LYS A 78 35.74 -19.76 35.20
N ASP A 79 35.43 -19.60 33.93
CA ASP A 79 36.37 -19.35 32.83
C ASP A 79 37.30 -20.52 32.44
N GLN A 80 37.04 -21.73 32.95
CA GLN A 80 37.70 -22.95 32.50
C GLN A 80 36.73 -23.87 31.74
N TYR A 81 37.20 -24.43 30.63
CA TYR A 81 36.42 -25.29 29.74
C TYR A 81 37.18 -26.59 29.47
N ASP A 82 36.65 -27.68 30.01
CA ASP A 82 37.25 -29.00 29.88
C ASP A 82 36.47 -29.82 28.84
N LEU A 83 37.19 -30.60 28.02
CA LEU A 83 36.57 -31.54 27.08
C LEU A 83 35.92 -32.67 27.87
N ASN A 84 34.66 -33.01 27.56
CA ASN A 84 33.99 -34.14 28.21
C ASN A 84 34.65 -35.46 27.76
N PRO A 85 35.37 -36.19 28.64
CA PRO A 85 36.01 -37.42 28.26
C PRO A 85 34.91 -38.47 28.06
N GLY A 86 34.71 -38.84 26.79
CA GLY A 86 33.66 -39.79 26.39
C GLY A 86 33.67 -41.08 27.20
N GLU A 87 34.83 -41.50 27.70
CA GLU A 87 35.03 -42.56 28.69
C GLU A 87 36.28 -42.28 29.56
N SER A 88 36.11 -41.91 30.83
CA SER A 88 37.15 -42.13 31.85
C SER A 88 36.57 -42.91 33.00
N ARG A 89 37.19 -44.05 33.33
CA ARG A 89 36.87 -44.89 34.49
C ARG A 89 37.26 -44.22 35.82
N PHE A 90 37.95 -43.07 35.76
CA PHE A 90 38.58 -42.41 36.90
C PHE A 90 38.05 -41.00 37.21
N ILE A 91 36.96 -40.55 36.58
CA ILE A 91 36.39 -39.21 36.82
C ILE A 91 35.01 -39.33 37.45
N PHE A 92 34.78 -38.46 38.44
CA PHE A 92 33.72 -38.46 39.44
C PHE A 92 32.31 -38.82 38.92
N PRO A 93 31.50 -39.57 39.70
CA PRO A 93 30.17 -40.06 39.31
C PRO A 93 29.11 -38.97 39.04
N SER A 94 29.45 -37.68 39.20
CA SER A 94 28.54 -36.55 38.98
C SER A 94 28.57 -35.96 37.55
N VAL A 95 29.54 -36.34 36.71
CA VAL A 95 29.68 -35.78 35.36
C VAL A 95 28.94 -36.65 34.33
N SER A 96 27.85 -36.12 33.77
CA SER A 96 27.04 -36.86 32.79
C SER A 96 27.75 -36.97 31.42
N LYS A 97 27.91 -38.20 30.94
CA LYS A 97 28.52 -38.55 29.64
C LYS A 97 27.86 -37.83 28.46
N PHE A 98 28.64 -37.41 27.47
CA PHE A 98 28.11 -36.93 26.20
C PHE A 98 27.44 -38.08 25.42
N LYS A 99 26.11 -38.05 25.33
CA LYS A 99 25.33 -39.02 24.54
C LYS A 99 24.20 -38.31 23.81
N SER A 100 24.18 -38.43 22.48
CA SER A 100 23.11 -37.89 21.62
C SER A 100 22.32 -39.03 20.99
N LYS A 101 21.00 -38.84 20.82
CA LYS A 101 20.16 -39.78 20.05
C LYS A 101 20.45 -39.72 18.54
N LYS A 102 21.07 -38.65 18.05
CA LYS A 102 21.36 -38.41 16.63
C LYS A 102 22.87 -38.52 16.37
N ILE A 103 23.26 -39.29 15.36
CA ILE A 103 24.66 -39.41 14.89
C ILE A 103 25.16 -38.06 14.35
N ARG A 104 24.28 -37.33 13.65
CA ARG A 104 24.56 -35.97 13.17
C ARG A 104 23.92 -34.96 14.12
N VAL A 105 24.75 -34.28 14.89
CA VAL A 105 24.34 -33.29 15.89
C VAL A 105 24.47 -31.90 15.28
N ASN A 106 23.37 -31.14 15.26
CA ASN A 106 23.38 -29.78 14.73
C ASN A 106 23.60 -28.75 15.84
N LEU A 107 24.72 -28.02 15.77
CA LEU A 107 25.10 -26.96 16.72
C LEU A 107 24.95 -25.55 16.11
N ILE A 108 24.40 -25.46 14.90
CA ILE A 108 24.14 -24.18 14.21
C ILE A 108 22.84 -23.59 14.75
N LEU A 109 22.96 -22.67 15.71
CA LEU A 109 21.85 -21.83 16.18
C LEU A 109 22.26 -20.35 16.07
N PRO A 110 21.31 -19.46 15.76
CA PRO A 110 21.61 -18.04 15.58
C PRO A 110 22.12 -17.42 16.89
N ILE A 111 23.30 -16.82 16.83
CA ILE A 111 23.92 -16.08 17.93
C ILE A 111 23.18 -14.75 18.08
N LYS A 112 22.78 -14.37 19.29
CA LYS A 112 21.97 -13.16 19.53
C LYS A 112 22.72 -11.87 19.16
N ALA A 113 24.04 -11.87 19.36
CA ALA A 113 24.90 -10.76 18.98
C ALA A 113 24.90 -10.51 17.46
N ASP A 114 25.03 -11.57 16.66
CA ASP A 114 25.05 -11.48 15.19
C ASP A 114 23.72 -10.98 14.63
N VAL A 115 22.59 -11.47 15.14
CA VAL A 115 21.25 -11.02 14.70
C VAL A 115 21.07 -9.52 14.93
N LYS A 116 21.58 -9.00 16.07
CA LYS A 116 21.54 -7.57 16.38
C LYS A 116 22.50 -6.78 15.47
N ALA A 117 23.72 -7.28 15.26
CA ALA A 117 24.70 -6.66 14.39
C ALA A 117 24.19 -6.58 12.93
N GLU A 118 23.63 -7.67 12.39
CA GLU A 118 23.03 -7.72 11.05
C GLU A 118 21.89 -6.70 10.92
N SER A 119 20.97 -6.63 11.89
CA SER A 119 19.87 -5.65 11.85
C SER A 119 20.38 -4.20 11.81
N SER A 120 21.46 -3.90 12.55
CA SER A 120 22.07 -2.57 12.57
C SER A 120 22.86 -2.27 11.29
N GLY A 121 23.53 -3.27 10.70
CA GLY A 121 24.26 -3.15 9.44
C GLY A 121 23.31 -2.89 8.26
N VAL A 122 22.20 -3.65 8.20
CA VAL A 122 21.15 -3.42 7.19
C VAL A 122 20.58 -2.00 7.32
N LEU A 123 20.33 -1.52 8.54
CA LEU A 123 19.87 -0.14 8.74
C LEU A 123 20.89 0.91 8.29
N LYS A 124 22.20 0.67 8.50
CA LYS A 124 23.26 1.57 8.03
C LYS A 124 23.33 1.59 6.50
N VAL A 125 23.34 0.43 5.85
CA VAL A 125 23.33 0.32 4.38
C VAL A 125 22.09 0.99 3.80
N VAL A 126 20.90 0.73 4.36
CA VAL A 126 19.66 1.40 3.92
C VAL A 126 19.75 2.92 4.10
N ASN A 127 20.37 3.40 5.17
CA ASN A 127 20.55 4.84 5.38
C ASN A 127 21.61 5.44 4.44
N GLU A 128 22.67 4.71 4.12
CA GLU A 128 23.68 5.11 3.12
C GLU A 128 23.07 5.10 1.71
N ASP A 129 22.32 4.07 1.32
CA ASP A 129 21.60 4.02 0.05
C ASP A 129 20.56 5.13 -0.07
N ARG A 130 19.89 5.48 1.04
CA ARG A 130 19.01 6.65 1.10
C ARG A 130 19.79 7.94 0.85
N LYS A 131 20.98 8.11 1.43
CA LYS A 131 21.85 9.26 1.14
C LYS A 131 22.21 9.32 -0.34
N HIS A 132 22.67 8.22 -0.93
CA HIS A 132 22.96 8.16 -2.37
C HIS A 132 21.72 8.46 -3.24
N CYS A 133 20.53 7.97 -2.86
CA CYS A 133 19.30 8.36 -3.53
C CYS A 133 19.02 9.87 -3.43
N PHE A 134 19.21 10.46 -2.24
CA PHE A 134 19.05 11.90 -2.04
C PHE A 134 20.09 12.76 -2.77
N ASP A 135 21.28 12.23 -3.05
CA ASP A 135 22.33 12.93 -3.81
C ASP A 135 22.14 12.76 -5.33
N ILE A 136 21.71 11.58 -5.79
CA ILE A 136 21.52 11.25 -7.21
C ILE A 136 20.21 11.83 -7.75
N LEU A 137 19.11 11.82 -6.98
CA LEU A 137 17.80 12.31 -7.45
C LEU A 137 17.85 13.78 -7.88
N PRO A 138 18.44 14.74 -7.11
CA PRO A 138 18.58 16.12 -7.55
C PRO A 138 19.52 16.26 -8.75
N ALA A 139 20.63 15.51 -8.80
CA ALA A 139 21.56 15.57 -9.93
C ALA A 139 20.93 15.04 -11.23
N LEU A 140 20.12 13.98 -11.15
CA LEU A 140 19.37 13.39 -12.26
C LEU A 140 18.24 14.32 -12.73
N VAL A 141 17.52 14.94 -11.78
CA VAL A 141 16.50 15.96 -12.06
C VAL A 141 17.12 17.20 -12.70
N ILE A 142 18.26 17.69 -12.20
CA ILE A 142 18.98 18.83 -12.79
C ILE A 142 19.51 18.49 -14.18
N THR A 143 20.11 17.31 -14.41
CA THR A 143 20.64 16.94 -15.75
C THR A 143 19.55 16.64 -16.78
N MET A 144 18.40 16.09 -16.37
CA MET A 144 17.25 15.90 -17.28
C MET A 144 16.51 17.22 -17.60
N ILE A 145 16.53 18.21 -16.70
CA ILE A 145 15.78 19.47 -16.85
C ILE A 145 16.65 20.62 -17.39
N SER A 146 17.98 20.53 -17.29
CA SER A 146 18.92 21.59 -17.70
C SER A 146 18.88 22.01 -19.19
N PRO A 147 18.55 21.15 -20.17
CA PRO A 147 18.36 21.63 -21.54
C PRO A 147 16.98 22.31 -21.77
N LEU A 148 16.01 22.13 -20.88
CA LEU A 148 14.61 22.56 -21.06
C LEU A 148 14.24 23.89 -20.39
N PHE A 149 15.06 24.44 -19.49
CA PHE A 149 14.71 25.67 -18.77
C PHE A 149 15.88 26.67 -18.69
N ARG A 150 15.84 27.70 -19.55
CA ARG A 150 16.55 28.97 -19.30
C ARG A 150 15.67 29.82 -18.36
N GLY A 151 15.72 29.57 -17.05
CA GLY A 151 15.00 30.41 -16.07
C GLY A 151 15.09 29.95 -14.61
N PRO A 152 14.83 30.84 -13.63
CA PRO A 152 15.12 30.58 -12.21
C PRO A 152 13.99 29.80 -11.52
N ARG A 153 13.85 28.49 -11.78
CA ARG A 153 12.84 27.61 -11.14
C ARG A 153 13.44 26.37 -10.45
N VAL A 154 14.52 26.53 -9.68
CA VAL A 154 15.17 25.40 -8.96
C VAL A 154 14.70 25.26 -7.50
N PHE A 155 13.97 26.22 -6.93
CA PHE A 155 13.83 26.31 -5.46
C PHE A 155 12.62 25.57 -4.83
N THR A 156 11.65 25.09 -5.62
CA THR A 156 10.37 24.59 -5.06
C THR A 156 10.32 23.06 -4.89
N VAL A 157 11.00 22.29 -5.73
CA VAL A 157 10.94 20.81 -5.75
C VAL A 157 11.66 20.17 -4.56
N VAL A 158 12.66 20.84 -3.99
CA VAL A 158 13.42 20.32 -2.83
C VAL A 158 12.60 20.39 -1.54
N ASN A 159 11.66 21.33 -1.42
CA ASN A 159 10.87 21.50 -0.19
C ASN A 159 9.68 20.53 -0.09
N THR A 160 9.16 20.03 -1.21
CA THR A 160 8.04 19.06 -1.23
C THR A 160 8.47 17.64 -0.84
N LEU A 161 9.75 17.30 -0.95
CA LEU A 161 10.29 16.01 -0.48
C LEU A 161 10.68 16.02 1.02
N ALA A 162 10.73 17.20 1.66
CA ALA A 162 11.10 17.35 3.07
C ALA A 162 9.90 17.25 4.05
N GLY A 163 8.75 16.72 3.60
CA GLY A 163 7.50 16.58 4.36
C GLY A 163 7.47 15.47 5.42
N SER A 164 8.62 14.97 5.87
CA SER A 164 8.71 14.06 7.01
C SER A 164 9.55 14.71 8.10
N GLY A 165 8.86 15.29 9.08
CA GLY A 165 9.45 15.98 10.21
C GLY A 165 10.31 15.05 11.05
N ARG A 166 11.62 15.02 10.76
CA ARG A 166 12.71 14.69 11.71
C ARG A 166 14.14 14.94 11.20
N LYS A 167 14.37 15.46 9.99
CA LYS A 167 15.73 15.55 9.41
C LYS A 167 16.04 16.84 8.61
N LYS A 168 15.46 17.99 9.00
CA LYS A 168 15.68 19.26 8.28
C LYS A 168 17.14 19.77 8.39
N GLU A 169 17.81 19.51 9.52
CA GLU A 169 19.20 19.93 9.78
C GLU A 169 20.24 19.06 9.04
N GLU A 170 19.99 17.76 8.86
CA GLU A 170 20.85 16.84 8.10
C GLU A 170 20.88 17.18 6.60
N ILE A 171 19.75 17.68 6.06
CA ILE A 171 19.61 18.09 4.66
C ILE A 171 20.40 19.38 4.38
N LEU A 172 20.37 20.34 5.32
CA LEU A 172 21.13 21.59 5.23
C LEU A 172 22.65 21.34 5.35
N GLY A 173 23.09 20.44 6.23
CA GLY A 173 24.51 20.09 6.38
C GLY A 173 25.15 19.46 5.15
N ASN A 174 24.44 18.54 4.48
CA ASN A 174 24.97 17.89 3.26
C ASN A 174 24.93 18.80 2.02
N SER A 175 24.00 19.78 1.99
CA SER A 175 23.95 20.79 0.92
C SER A 175 25.18 21.72 0.90
N ALA A 176 25.89 21.86 2.03
CA ALA A 176 27.12 22.65 2.14
C ALA A 176 28.35 21.95 1.51
N GLN A 177 28.36 20.61 1.38
CA GLN A 177 29.43 19.90 0.69
C GLN A 177 29.30 19.97 -0.85
N ILE A 178 28.10 20.21 -1.36
CA ILE A 178 27.83 20.39 -2.79
C ILE A 178 28.14 21.84 -3.25
N GLN A 179 28.29 22.77 -2.29
CA GLN A 179 28.43 24.21 -2.53
C GLN A 179 29.79 24.69 -3.08
N THR A 180 30.79 23.83 -3.22
CA THR A 180 32.13 24.25 -3.69
C THR A 180 32.26 24.42 -5.21
N ARG A 181 31.17 24.36 -6.00
CA ARG A 181 31.19 24.67 -7.44
C ARG A 181 30.09 25.67 -7.85
N ASP A 182 30.37 26.94 -7.51
CA ASP A 182 30.21 28.15 -8.32
C ASP A 182 28.84 28.55 -8.95
N VAL A 183 27.79 28.70 -8.15
CA VAL A 183 26.56 29.45 -8.55
C VAL A 183 26.02 30.40 -7.46
N PHE A 184 26.59 30.39 -6.25
CA PHE A 184 25.96 31.05 -5.08
C PHE A 184 26.10 32.59 -5.04
N PHE A 185 27.00 33.20 -5.81
CA PHE A 185 27.28 34.63 -5.69
C PHE A 185 26.19 35.56 -6.26
N ARG A 186 25.27 35.04 -7.08
CA ARG A 186 24.23 35.89 -7.74
C ARG A 186 22.86 35.91 -7.05
N LEU A 187 22.61 35.04 -6.07
CA LEU A 187 21.29 34.90 -5.43
C LEU A 187 21.16 35.60 -4.07
N VAL A 188 22.26 35.84 -3.36
CA VAL A 188 22.24 36.52 -2.04
C VAL A 188 21.99 38.03 -2.19
N VAL A 189 22.50 38.66 -3.25
CA VAL A 189 22.33 40.11 -3.50
C VAL A 189 20.89 40.46 -3.89
N ARG A 190 20.16 39.54 -4.56
CA ARG A 190 18.79 39.79 -5.03
C ARG A 190 17.72 39.62 -3.94
N ARG A 191 17.99 38.79 -2.92
CA ARG A 191 17.06 38.55 -1.80
C ARG A 191 17.15 39.63 -0.72
N LEU A 192 18.31 40.27 -0.57
CA LEU A 192 18.49 41.47 0.27
C LEU A 192 17.79 42.70 -0.33
N LEU A 193 17.76 42.84 -1.66
CA LEU A 193 17.07 43.95 -2.33
C LEU A 193 15.54 43.82 -2.25
N TYR A 194 14.99 42.61 -2.24
CA TYR A 194 13.55 42.34 -2.17
C TYR A 194 12.96 42.49 -0.76
N MET A 195 13.78 42.27 0.29
CA MET A 195 13.41 42.49 1.70
C MET A 195 13.44 43.97 2.12
N LEU A 196 14.13 44.84 1.36
CA LEU A 196 14.24 46.28 1.63
C LEU A 196 13.15 47.13 0.95
N LEU A 197 12.39 46.58 -0.02
CA LEU A 197 11.46 47.34 -0.87
C LEU A 197 9.97 47.05 -0.66
N LEU A 198 9.59 46.21 0.32
CA LEU A 198 8.18 45.94 0.65
C LEU A 198 7.87 46.23 2.12
N GLN A 199 7.71 47.52 2.44
CA GLN A 199 6.84 47.96 3.53
C GLN A 199 5.60 48.64 2.93
N PRO A 200 4.37 48.25 3.32
CA PRO A 200 3.24 49.16 3.24
C PRO A 200 2.88 49.67 4.64
N VAL A 201 3.12 50.98 4.77
CA VAL A 201 2.33 52.00 5.45
C VAL A 201 0.93 51.54 5.92
N LEU A 202 0.71 51.58 7.24
CA LEU A 202 -0.59 51.57 7.91
C LEU A 202 -1.35 52.90 7.70
N PRO A 203 -2.68 52.89 7.54
CA PRO A 203 -3.53 53.94 8.08
C PRO A 203 -4.24 53.45 9.36
N LYS A 204 -4.07 54.25 10.42
CA LYS A 204 -4.83 54.18 11.67
C LYS A 204 -6.29 54.53 11.40
N TYR A 205 -7.24 53.71 11.85
CA TYR A 205 -8.44 54.09 12.62
C TYR A 205 -9.11 52.79 13.11
N GLY A 206 -9.32 52.69 14.43
CA GLY A 206 -9.70 51.46 15.10
C GLY A 206 -11.20 51.19 15.17
N PHE A 207 -11.54 49.96 15.51
CA PHE A 207 -12.71 49.63 16.32
C PHE A 207 -12.46 48.28 17.02
N ASN A 208 -12.39 48.34 18.34
CA ASN A 208 -12.56 47.18 19.23
C ASN A 208 -14.02 46.69 19.10
N ALA A 209 -14.22 45.42 18.74
CA ALA A 209 -15.28 44.54 19.25
C ALA A 209 -15.35 43.25 18.43
N GLY A 210 -15.42 42.10 19.10
CA GLY A 210 -16.10 40.93 18.55
C GLY A 210 -15.25 39.80 17.97
N PHE A 211 -14.25 39.29 18.69
CA PHE A 211 -13.75 37.92 18.48
C PHE A 211 -13.42 37.25 19.83
N SER A 212 -14.45 37.09 20.66
CA SER A 212 -14.43 36.18 21.83
C SER A 212 -15.71 35.32 21.92
N MET A 213 -16.37 35.06 20.80
CA MET A 213 -17.50 34.15 20.72
C MET A 213 -17.31 33.30 19.47
N ILE A 214 -16.87 32.06 19.65
CA ILE A 214 -17.03 30.88 18.76
C ILE A 214 -16.25 29.67 19.35
N ALA A 215 -15.43 29.86 20.39
CA ALA A 215 -14.79 28.75 21.12
C ALA A 215 -15.59 28.18 22.32
N ASP A 216 -16.63 28.87 22.82
CA ASP A 216 -17.37 28.44 24.03
C ASP A 216 -18.71 27.72 23.78
N THR A 217 -19.15 27.58 22.52
CA THR A 217 -20.46 26.98 22.20
C THR A 217 -20.43 25.48 21.91
N ALA A 218 -19.26 24.84 21.85
CA ALA A 218 -19.14 23.39 21.70
C ALA A 218 -19.02 22.63 23.05
N GLY A 219 -18.76 23.34 24.15
CA GLY A 219 -18.63 22.77 25.49
C GLY A 219 -19.93 22.75 26.31
N ALA A 220 -20.93 23.57 25.96
CA ALA A 220 -22.08 23.83 26.82
C ALA A 220 -23.34 22.99 26.54
N THR A 221 -23.44 22.32 25.38
CA THR A 221 -24.65 21.56 24.99
C THR A 221 -24.63 20.10 25.42
N ARG A 222 -23.48 19.58 25.87
CA ARG A 222 -23.36 18.19 26.37
C ARG A 222 -23.59 18.04 27.88
N ALA A 223 -23.75 19.16 28.60
CA ALA A 223 -23.83 19.20 30.06
C ALA A 223 -25.21 19.57 30.63
N LYS A 224 -26.28 19.69 29.80
CA LYS A 224 -27.63 20.05 30.26
C LYS A 224 -28.72 19.00 30.01
N MET A 225 -28.37 17.81 29.53
CA MET A 225 -29.29 16.66 29.53
C MET A 225 -28.72 15.62 30.49
N PHE A 226 -29.45 15.34 31.57
CA PHE A 226 -29.18 14.36 32.63
C PHE A 226 -28.34 14.83 33.84
N ASP A 227 -28.82 15.86 34.54
CA ASP A 227 -28.62 15.96 35.99
C ASP A 227 -29.71 15.14 36.71
N PHE A 228 -29.46 13.84 36.88
CA PHE A 228 -30.23 12.94 37.75
C PHE A 228 -29.34 12.35 38.87
N ALA A 229 -28.32 13.10 39.29
CA ALA A 229 -27.32 12.66 40.26
C ALA A 229 -27.79 12.66 41.74
N GLY A 230 -29.06 12.94 42.01
CA GLY A 230 -29.63 13.00 43.37
C GLY A 230 -30.72 11.98 43.68
N SER A 231 -31.06 11.06 42.76
CA SER A 231 -32.10 10.04 42.99
C SER A 231 -31.57 8.90 43.89
N PRO A 232 -32.28 8.50 44.97
CA PRO A 232 -31.91 7.35 45.80
C PRO A 232 -31.81 6.01 45.04
N TRP A 233 -32.30 5.98 43.80
CA TRP A 233 -32.43 4.79 42.97
C TRP A 233 -31.38 4.67 41.86
N PHE A 234 -30.48 5.66 41.69
CA PHE A 234 -29.43 5.64 40.67
C PHE A 234 -28.04 5.78 41.30
N LYS A 235 -27.44 4.65 41.70
CA LYS A 235 -25.99 4.57 41.91
C LYS A 235 -25.31 4.43 40.54
N LYS A 236 -24.26 5.20 40.27
CA LYS A 236 -23.38 4.99 39.10
C LYS A 236 -22.95 3.51 39.09
N PRO A 237 -23.18 2.76 38.00
CA PRO A 237 -22.73 1.37 37.96
C PRO A 237 -21.21 1.37 37.98
N ASP A 238 -20.62 0.57 38.87
CA ASP A 238 -19.20 0.28 38.81
C ASP A 238 -18.89 -0.30 37.42
N ASN A 239 -18.00 0.35 36.65
CA ASN A 239 -17.63 -0.07 35.30
C ASN A 239 -16.99 -1.49 35.23
N ASN A 240 -16.78 -2.14 36.38
CA ASN A 240 -16.28 -3.51 36.52
C ASN A 240 -17.30 -4.48 37.16
N ALA A 241 -18.53 -4.07 37.46
CA ALA A 241 -19.58 -4.97 37.92
C ALA A 241 -20.10 -5.81 36.76
N ARG A 242 -19.49 -6.99 36.54
CA ARG A 242 -20.12 -8.03 35.72
C ARG A 242 -21.41 -8.45 36.42
N ILE A 243 -22.55 -8.13 35.81
CA ILE A 243 -23.85 -8.65 36.26
C ILE A 243 -23.83 -10.16 36.01
N ASN A 244 -23.41 -10.92 37.03
CA ASN A 244 -23.49 -12.38 37.03
C ASN A 244 -24.96 -12.78 37.28
N MET A 245 -25.79 -12.66 36.26
CA MET A 245 -27.14 -13.21 36.27
C MET A 245 -27.08 -14.72 36.05
N ILE A 246 -27.67 -15.48 36.98
CA ILE A 246 -27.85 -16.93 36.85
C ILE A 246 -28.95 -17.20 35.82
N PHE A 247 -28.82 -18.24 34.98
CA PHE A 247 -29.82 -18.57 33.93
C PHE A 247 -31.26 -18.71 34.46
N SER A 248 -31.44 -19.13 35.72
CA SER A 248 -32.76 -19.29 36.36
C SER A 248 -33.46 -17.96 36.64
N THR A 249 -32.72 -16.94 37.11
CA THR A 249 -33.26 -15.60 37.34
C THR A 249 -33.60 -14.92 36.02
N LEU A 250 -32.76 -15.07 35.00
CA LEU A 250 -33.05 -14.58 33.64
C LEU A 250 -34.32 -15.23 33.05
N LYS A 251 -34.52 -16.53 33.24
CA LYS A 251 -35.73 -17.23 32.77
C LYS A 251 -37.00 -16.75 33.49
N THR A 252 -36.89 -16.42 34.77
CA THR A 252 -38.00 -15.88 35.58
C THR A 252 -38.36 -14.48 35.12
N LEU A 253 -37.36 -13.60 34.97
CA LEU A 253 -37.54 -12.24 34.45
C LEU A 253 -38.15 -12.25 33.04
N ASN A 254 -37.66 -13.11 32.13
CA ASN A 254 -38.23 -13.24 30.78
C ASN A 254 -39.70 -13.67 30.78
N ARG A 255 -40.14 -14.46 31.77
CA ARG A 255 -41.54 -14.84 31.94
C ARG A 255 -42.36 -13.66 32.46
N THR A 256 -41.88 -12.96 33.49
CA THR A 256 -42.55 -11.78 34.06
C THR A 256 -42.75 -10.68 33.03
N PHE A 257 -41.71 -10.38 32.24
CA PHE A 257 -41.73 -9.33 31.22
C PHE A 257 -42.25 -9.81 29.85
N LYS A 258 -42.75 -11.05 29.74
CA LYS A 258 -43.26 -11.65 28.50
C LYS A 258 -42.36 -11.40 27.27
N VAL A 259 -41.05 -11.51 27.46
CA VAL A 259 -40.07 -11.17 26.43
C VAL A 259 -40.30 -12.06 25.20
N PRO A 260 -40.46 -11.49 24.00
CA PRO A 260 -40.71 -12.27 22.79
C PRO A 260 -39.49 -13.12 22.46
N THR A 261 -39.73 -14.39 22.15
CA THR A 261 -38.67 -15.37 21.84
C THR A 261 -39.04 -16.17 20.61
N VAL A 262 -38.05 -16.50 19.79
CA VAL A 262 -38.23 -17.33 18.58
C VAL A 262 -38.81 -18.72 18.91
N LYS A 263 -38.58 -19.22 20.13
CA LYS A 263 -39.12 -20.51 20.62
C LYS A 263 -40.62 -20.46 20.97
N LYS A 264 -41.22 -19.28 20.98
CA LYS A 264 -42.65 -19.05 21.21
C LYS A 264 -43.18 -18.08 20.15
N PRO A 265 -43.25 -18.52 18.88
CA PRO A 265 -43.76 -17.68 17.81
C PRO A 265 -45.25 -17.37 18.02
N PRO A 266 -45.74 -16.26 17.46
CA PRO A 266 -47.17 -16.05 17.33
C PRO A 266 -47.80 -17.17 16.46
N PRO A 267 -49.12 -17.40 16.56
CA PRO A 267 -49.84 -18.32 15.68
C PRO A 267 -49.57 -18.05 14.20
N ASP A 268 -49.59 -19.09 13.37
CA ASP A 268 -49.22 -19.04 11.95
C ASP A 268 -50.01 -17.98 11.16
N TYR A 269 -51.29 -17.75 11.46
CA TYR A 269 -52.07 -16.71 10.78
C TYR A 269 -51.54 -15.30 11.05
N ILE A 270 -51.19 -14.99 12.30
CA ILE A 270 -50.60 -13.69 12.67
C ILE A 270 -49.21 -13.56 12.05
N ALA A 271 -48.41 -14.63 12.10
CA ALA A 271 -47.09 -14.64 11.49
C ALA A 271 -47.14 -14.33 9.98
N THR A 272 -48.11 -14.91 9.26
CA THR A 272 -48.30 -14.67 7.83
C THR A 272 -48.66 -13.22 7.53
N THR A 273 -49.57 -12.61 8.29
CA THR A 273 -49.93 -11.20 8.11
C THR A 273 -48.73 -10.28 8.33
N LEU A 274 -47.97 -10.49 9.41
CA LEU A 274 -46.78 -9.69 9.71
C LEU A 274 -45.70 -9.83 8.62
N ILE A 275 -45.43 -11.06 8.17
CA ILE A 275 -44.45 -11.29 7.11
C ILE A 275 -44.92 -10.67 5.79
N ALA A 276 -46.20 -10.79 5.46
CA ALA A 276 -46.76 -10.21 4.25
C ALA A 276 -46.59 -8.69 4.23
N GLU A 277 -46.86 -8.01 5.34
CA GLU A 277 -46.68 -6.56 5.45
C GLU A 277 -45.23 -6.13 5.17
N VAL A 278 -44.25 -6.76 5.84
CA VAL A 278 -42.82 -6.44 5.62
C VAL A 278 -42.37 -6.76 4.20
N VAL A 279 -42.87 -7.85 3.61
CA VAL A 279 -42.55 -8.25 2.23
C VAL A 279 -43.16 -7.27 1.23
N THR A 280 -44.41 -6.84 1.42
CA THR A 280 -45.05 -5.85 0.54
C THR A 280 -44.37 -4.49 0.58
N ASN A 281 -43.82 -4.09 1.73
CA ASN A 281 -43.02 -2.88 1.86
C ASN A 281 -41.64 -2.98 1.17
N ASN A 282 -41.18 -4.19 0.85
CA ASN A 282 -39.92 -4.42 0.13
C ASN A 282 -40.14 -4.40 -1.39
N VAL A 283 -40.30 -3.19 -1.93
CA VAL A 283 -40.50 -2.94 -3.38
C VAL A 283 -39.42 -3.58 -4.27
N SER A 284 -38.19 -3.73 -3.75
CA SER A 284 -37.06 -4.24 -4.52
C SER A 284 -37.01 -5.77 -4.63
N SER A 285 -37.75 -6.49 -3.78
CA SER A 285 -37.63 -7.94 -3.58
C SER A 285 -36.18 -8.43 -3.40
N GLN A 286 -35.26 -7.60 -2.87
CA GLN A 286 -33.86 -8.00 -2.66
C GLN A 286 -33.59 -8.62 -1.27
N ASN A 287 -34.34 -8.23 -0.24
CA ASN A 287 -34.13 -8.73 1.11
C ASN A 287 -34.43 -10.23 1.21
N GLY A 288 -33.49 -10.98 1.77
CA GLY A 288 -33.66 -12.41 2.03
C GLY A 288 -34.42 -12.70 3.33
N PRO A 289 -34.77 -13.98 3.59
CA PRO A 289 -35.54 -14.38 4.77
C PRO A 289 -34.93 -13.98 6.10
N GLN A 290 -33.60 -13.90 6.19
CA GLN A 290 -32.92 -13.48 7.41
C GLN A 290 -33.07 -11.97 7.67
N THR A 291 -33.02 -11.16 6.62
CA THR A 291 -33.20 -9.70 6.73
C THR A 291 -34.64 -9.37 7.12
N ILE A 292 -35.62 -10.02 6.48
CA ILE A 292 -37.03 -9.87 6.84
C ILE A 292 -37.27 -10.32 8.30
N GLN A 293 -36.67 -11.44 8.72
CA GLN A 293 -36.72 -11.89 10.12
C GLN A 293 -36.20 -10.83 11.11
N THR A 294 -35.18 -10.05 10.75
CA THR A 294 -34.65 -8.98 11.60
C THR A 294 -35.48 -7.70 11.58
N GLN A 295 -36.29 -7.48 10.54
CA GLN A 295 -37.15 -6.30 10.41
C GLN A 295 -38.45 -6.44 11.20
N ILE A 296 -39.04 -7.63 11.25
CA ILE A 296 -40.31 -7.88 11.97
C ILE A 296 -40.27 -7.44 13.44
N PRO A 297 -39.20 -7.72 14.23
CA PRO A 297 -39.10 -7.23 15.61
C PRO A 297 -38.98 -5.70 15.74
N LEU A 298 -38.52 -5.00 14.69
CA LEU A 298 -38.36 -3.54 14.72
C LEU A 298 -39.69 -2.81 14.54
N GLN A 299 -40.62 -3.41 13.79
CA GLN A 299 -41.95 -2.85 13.54
C GLN A 299 -42.95 -3.32 14.60
N ASP A 300 -43.06 -4.64 14.82
CA ASP A 300 -44.16 -5.22 15.61
C ASP A 300 -43.70 -5.95 16.88
N GLY A 301 -42.39 -5.96 17.16
CA GLY A 301 -41.81 -6.60 18.36
C GLY A 301 -41.88 -8.13 18.38
N ALA A 302 -42.50 -8.77 17.39
CA ALA A 302 -42.63 -10.22 17.31
C ALA A 302 -41.34 -10.88 16.80
N LYS A 303 -40.99 -12.05 17.36
CA LYS A 303 -39.85 -12.86 16.89
C LYS A 303 -40.34 -14.15 16.26
N ILE A 304 -40.14 -14.28 14.95
CA ILE A 304 -40.60 -15.42 14.15
C ILE A 304 -39.39 -16.27 13.72
N PRO A 305 -39.48 -17.61 13.70
CA PRO A 305 -38.44 -18.49 13.16
C PRO A 305 -38.14 -18.20 11.68
N ARG A 306 -36.87 -18.29 11.31
CA ARG A 306 -36.40 -18.05 9.94
C ARG A 306 -37.07 -18.99 8.93
N ASP A 307 -37.32 -20.24 9.32
CA ASP A 307 -37.91 -21.24 8.45
C ASP A 307 -39.37 -20.91 8.11
N THR A 308 -40.13 -20.40 9.08
CA THR A 308 -41.50 -19.90 8.89
C THR A 308 -41.50 -18.69 7.95
N VAL A 309 -40.57 -17.74 8.15
CA VAL A 309 -40.38 -16.59 7.26
C VAL A 309 -40.05 -17.05 5.84
N ARG A 310 -39.11 -18.00 5.69
CA ARG A 310 -38.71 -18.53 4.38
C ARG A 310 -39.87 -19.20 3.64
N ARG A 311 -40.66 -20.01 4.34
CA ARG A 311 -41.83 -20.71 3.77
C ARG A 311 -42.85 -19.70 3.24
N ILE A 312 -43.28 -18.77 4.09
CA ILE A 312 -44.30 -17.77 3.74
C ILE A 312 -43.79 -16.82 2.65
N MET A 313 -42.52 -16.40 2.71
CA MET A 313 -41.92 -15.57 1.65
C MET A 313 -41.86 -16.28 0.30
N ALA A 314 -41.66 -17.60 0.27
CA ALA A 314 -41.65 -18.35 -0.99
C ALA A 314 -43.05 -18.41 -1.62
N ASP A 315 -44.10 -18.42 -0.80
CA ASP A 315 -45.49 -18.39 -1.27
C ASP A 315 -45.93 -16.99 -1.73
N LEU A 316 -45.43 -15.93 -1.08
CA LEU A 316 -45.80 -14.53 -1.37
C LEU A 316 -44.98 -13.87 -2.50
N ASP A 317 -43.68 -14.17 -2.59
CA ASP A 317 -42.72 -13.55 -3.51
C ASP A 317 -41.86 -14.65 -4.20
N PRO A 318 -42.47 -15.47 -5.08
CA PRO A 318 -41.75 -16.52 -5.79
C PRO A 318 -40.66 -15.94 -6.70
N ASP A 319 -40.91 -14.80 -7.35
CA ASP A 319 -39.98 -14.15 -8.27
C ASP A 319 -38.73 -13.61 -7.54
N GLY A 320 -38.91 -12.97 -6.38
CA GLY A 320 -37.78 -12.55 -5.57
C GLY A 320 -37.01 -13.74 -5.00
N ALA A 321 -37.68 -14.84 -4.65
CA ALA A 321 -37.02 -16.07 -4.21
C ALA A 321 -36.15 -16.67 -5.34
N GLU A 322 -36.66 -16.69 -6.56
CA GLU A 322 -35.91 -17.09 -7.76
C GLU A 322 -34.74 -16.13 -8.02
N ALA A 323 -34.97 -14.81 -7.90
CA ALA A 323 -33.92 -13.82 -8.12
C ALA A 323 -32.73 -13.96 -7.17
N ARG A 324 -32.97 -14.45 -5.96
CA ARG A 324 -31.96 -14.71 -4.91
C ARG A 324 -31.34 -16.11 -4.99
N PHE A 325 -31.75 -16.96 -5.93
CA PHE A 325 -31.29 -18.35 -6.00
C PHE A 325 -29.75 -18.44 -6.22
N PRO A 326 -29.01 -19.13 -5.34
CA PRO A 326 -27.56 -19.29 -5.49
C PRO A 326 -27.25 -20.14 -6.73
N GLY A 327 -26.64 -19.52 -7.74
CA GLY A 327 -26.37 -20.14 -9.04
C GLY A 327 -27.08 -19.46 -10.21
N ARG A 328 -28.02 -18.55 -9.96
CA ARG A 328 -28.61 -17.71 -11.02
C ARG A 328 -27.51 -16.84 -11.62
N ARG A 329 -27.36 -16.90 -12.96
CA ARG A 329 -26.47 -15.98 -13.67
C ARG A 329 -27.05 -14.59 -13.54
N ARG A 330 -26.21 -13.60 -13.18
CA ARG A 330 -26.60 -12.18 -13.21
C ARG A 330 -27.19 -11.89 -14.58
N GLN A 331 -28.31 -11.16 -14.65
CA GLN A 331 -28.84 -10.73 -15.93
C GLN A 331 -27.74 -9.98 -16.68
N PRO A 332 -27.50 -10.29 -17.97
CA PRO A 332 -26.53 -9.56 -18.76
C PRO A 332 -26.95 -8.08 -18.79
N LYS A 333 -26.02 -7.18 -18.48
CA LYS A 333 -26.26 -5.74 -18.65
C LYS A 333 -26.67 -5.50 -20.10
N GLN A 334 -27.76 -4.78 -20.34
CA GLN A 334 -28.10 -4.33 -21.68
C GLN A 334 -26.98 -3.42 -22.17
N ARG A 335 -26.28 -3.82 -23.24
CA ARG A 335 -25.19 -3.03 -23.84
C ARG A 335 -25.76 -2.26 -25.03
N GLY A 336 -25.70 -0.93 -24.95
CA GLY A 336 -26.05 -0.03 -26.05
C GLY A 336 -24.86 0.28 -26.97
N HIS A 337 -25.12 1.06 -28.02
CA HIS A 337 -24.08 1.67 -28.84
C HIS A 337 -23.62 2.98 -28.20
N LEU A 338 -22.31 3.27 -28.26
CA LEU A 338 -21.75 4.53 -27.78
C LEU A 338 -22.14 5.68 -28.72
N THR A 339 -22.46 6.83 -28.14
CA THR A 339 -22.90 8.05 -28.84
C THR A 339 -22.30 9.27 -28.17
N ASP A 340 -21.94 10.28 -28.96
CA ASP A 340 -21.34 11.53 -28.47
C ASP A 340 -21.80 12.71 -29.33
N THR A 341 -21.72 13.91 -28.77
CA THR A 341 -22.03 15.17 -29.45
C THR A 341 -20.84 15.69 -30.26
N GLY A 342 -19.61 15.45 -29.79
CA GLY A 342 -18.45 16.04 -30.44
C GLY A 342 -17.08 15.64 -29.91
N VAL A 343 -16.04 16.16 -30.55
CA VAL A 343 -14.64 15.94 -30.14
C VAL A 343 -14.36 16.79 -28.91
N TYR A 344 -13.71 16.18 -27.91
CA TYR A 344 -13.45 16.78 -26.59
C TYR A 344 -14.69 17.14 -25.77
N TYR A 345 -15.87 16.64 -26.17
CA TYR A 345 -17.07 16.72 -25.36
C TYR A 345 -16.93 15.79 -24.14
N GLU A 346 -16.59 14.53 -24.37
CA GLU A 346 -16.29 13.57 -23.30
C GLU A 346 -14.89 12.97 -23.50
N VAL A 347 -14.07 13.04 -22.44
CA VAL A 347 -12.74 12.43 -22.40
C VAL A 347 -12.68 11.42 -21.26
N HIS A 348 -12.25 10.20 -21.58
CA HIS A 348 -12.13 9.09 -20.64
C HIS A 348 -10.70 9.03 -20.12
N PHE A 349 -10.52 9.01 -18.81
CA PHE A 349 -9.22 8.92 -18.12
C PHE A 349 -9.14 7.64 -17.27
N ASP A 350 -7.95 7.07 -17.20
CA ASP A 350 -7.68 5.91 -16.32
C ASP A 350 -6.16 5.71 -16.08
N GLY A 351 -5.85 4.97 -15.02
CA GLY A 351 -4.50 4.54 -14.66
C GLY A 351 -4.26 3.06 -14.96
N HIS A 352 -3.17 2.76 -15.68
CA HIS A 352 -2.75 1.41 -16.01
C HIS A 352 -1.56 0.93 -15.17
N GLU A 353 -1.83 0.00 -14.26
CA GLU A 353 -0.84 -0.46 -13.26
C GLU A 353 -0.27 -1.86 -13.55
N LYS A 354 -0.49 -2.43 -14.74
CA LYS A 354 -0.06 -3.82 -15.03
C LYS A 354 1.46 -3.98 -15.20
N LEU A 355 2.20 -2.86 -15.23
CA LEU A 355 3.66 -2.81 -15.22
C LEU A 355 4.20 -2.22 -13.91
N ASN A 356 3.37 -2.12 -12.87
CA ASN A 356 3.79 -1.61 -11.58
C ASN A 356 4.74 -2.57 -10.86
N PHE A 357 5.34 -2.08 -9.78
CA PHE A 357 6.31 -2.83 -9.00
C PHE A 357 5.77 -4.16 -8.42
N LYS A 358 4.46 -4.20 -8.09
CA LYS A 358 3.78 -5.42 -7.61
C LYS A 358 3.60 -6.45 -8.74
N ALA A 359 3.32 -5.99 -9.94
CA ALA A 359 3.10 -6.82 -11.12
C ALA A 359 4.40 -7.41 -11.65
N LEU A 360 5.48 -6.63 -11.68
CA LEU A 360 6.80 -7.06 -12.16
C LEU A 360 7.61 -7.85 -11.11
N ARG A 361 7.34 -7.65 -9.81
CA ARG A 361 8.11 -8.27 -8.70
C ARG A 361 9.63 -8.04 -8.84
N MET A 362 10.00 -6.79 -9.13
CA MET A 362 11.37 -6.32 -9.35
C MET A 362 11.85 -5.32 -8.28
N GLY A 363 11.29 -5.40 -7.06
CA GLY A 363 11.61 -4.44 -6.00
C GLY A 363 10.80 -3.14 -6.17
N PRO A 364 11.39 -1.93 -6.04
CA PRO A 364 10.69 -0.66 -6.21
C PRO A 364 10.45 -0.26 -7.68
N ILE A 365 11.01 -1.02 -8.63
CA ILE A 365 10.95 -0.69 -10.05
C ILE A 365 9.57 -1.09 -10.60
N GLY A 366 8.83 -0.09 -11.07
CA GLY A 366 7.56 -0.22 -11.77
C GLY A 366 7.33 0.96 -12.68
N ILE A 367 6.57 0.76 -13.74
CA ILE A 367 6.12 1.82 -14.63
C ILE A 367 4.60 1.84 -14.52
N ASP A 368 4.08 2.88 -13.86
CA ASP A 368 2.66 3.17 -13.89
C ASP A 368 2.41 4.07 -15.10
N ILE A 369 1.30 3.85 -15.82
CA ILE A 369 0.94 4.64 -16.98
C ILE A 369 -0.39 5.31 -16.68
N TYR A 370 -0.53 6.59 -17.00
CA TYR A 370 -1.80 7.29 -16.97
C TYR A 370 -2.18 7.72 -18.39
N GLY A 371 -3.44 7.50 -18.76
CA GLY A 371 -3.86 7.66 -20.14
C GLY A 371 -5.23 8.30 -20.27
N SER A 372 -5.41 8.97 -21.41
CA SER A 372 -6.66 9.61 -21.78
C SER A 372 -7.05 9.29 -23.21
N ARG A 373 -8.36 9.19 -23.44
CA ARG A 373 -8.94 8.90 -24.76
C ARG A 373 -10.17 9.75 -25.00
N CYS A 374 -10.24 10.36 -26.17
CA CYS A 374 -11.44 11.05 -26.64
C CYS A 374 -12.54 10.03 -27.02
N HIS A 375 -13.77 10.26 -26.54
CA HIS A 375 -14.90 9.34 -26.73
C HIS A 375 -15.30 9.23 -28.21
N SER A 376 -15.58 10.37 -28.86
CA SER A 376 -16.04 10.44 -30.25
C SER A 376 -14.99 10.06 -31.29
N SER A 377 -13.79 10.67 -31.24
CA SER A 377 -12.74 10.46 -32.26
C SER A 377 -11.93 9.18 -32.05
N SER A 378 -12.07 8.53 -30.89
CA SER A 378 -11.22 7.40 -30.47
C SER A 378 -9.73 7.72 -30.37
N LYS A 379 -9.34 9.01 -30.46
CA LYS A 379 -7.96 9.49 -30.34
C LYS A 379 -7.43 9.23 -28.94
N MET A 380 -6.26 8.61 -28.87
CA MET A 380 -5.49 8.54 -27.62
C MET A 380 -4.86 9.90 -27.45
N ILE A 381 -5.32 10.68 -26.47
CA ILE A 381 -4.87 12.07 -26.35
C ILE A 381 -3.42 12.06 -25.86
N LYS A 382 -3.15 11.40 -24.73
CA LYS A 382 -1.78 11.25 -24.20
C LYS A 382 -1.66 10.03 -23.32
N PHE A 383 -0.61 9.23 -23.48
CA PHE A 383 -0.24 8.16 -22.55
C PHE A 383 1.09 8.52 -21.93
N LEU A 384 1.13 8.70 -20.60
CA LEU A 384 2.32 9.14 -19.90
C LEU A 384 2.74 8.12 -18.86
N ALA A 385 4.02 7.77 -18.82
CA ALA A 385 4.60 7.04 -17.71
C ALA A 385 4.68 7.97 -16.49
N VAL A 386 3.94 7.64 -15.43
CA VAL A 386 3.83 8.43 -14.21
C VAL A 386 4.49 7.71 -13.03
N PRO A 387 5.00 8.44 -12.02
CA PRO A 387 5.60 7.80 -10.84
C PRO A 387 4.60 6.95 -10.03
N ASN A 388 3.32 7.36 -10.01
CA ASN A 388 2.25 6.66 -9.31
C ASN A 388 0.90 7.05 -9.91
N ALA A 389 0.22 6.10 -10.56
CA ALA A 389 -1.10 6.35 -11.16
C ALA A 389 -2.24 6.47 -10.11
N ARG A 390 -1.98 6.17 -8.84
CA ARG A 390 -2.95 6.29 -7.73
C ARG A 390 -2.85 7.60 -6.95
N CYS A 391 -1.95 8.49 -7.35
CA CYS A 391 -1.72 9.75 -6.62
C CYS A 391 -2.54 10.87 -7.25
N SER A 392 -3.44 11.48 -6.46
CA SER A 392 -4.31 12.58 -6.93
C SER A 392 -3.54 13.76 -7.50
N SER A 393 -2.40 14.13 -6.89
CA SER A 393 -1.55 15.21 -7.43
C SER A 393 -0.98 14.88 -8.80
N THR A 394 -0.57 13.62 -9.02
CA THR A 394 -0.03 13.16 -10.32
C THR A 394 -1.10 13.20 -11.40
N VAL A 395 -2.33 12.79 -11.08
CA VAL A 395 -3.48 12.87 -11.99
C VAL A 395 -3.85 14.33 -12.28
N GLY A 396 -3.79 15.20 -11.27
CA GLY A 396 -4.05 16.63 -11.43
C GLY A 396 -3.04 17.30 -12.37
N HIS A 397 -1.74 17.06 -12.17
CA HIS A 397 -0.69 17.57 -13.08
C HIS A 397 -0.86 17.05 -14.50
N TYR A 398 -1.14 15.75 -14.66
CA TYR A 398 -1.42 15.17 -15.96
C TYR A 398 -2.60 15.84 -16.67
N TYR A 399 -3.66 16.18 -15.93
CA TYR A 399 -4.80 16.92 -16.48
C TYR A 399 -4.41 18.36 -16.88
N LEU A 400 -3.65 19.07 -16.04
CA LEU A 400 -3.19 20.43 -16.37
C LEU A 400 -2.31 20.45 -17.63
N ASP A 401 -1.40 19.47 -17.78
CA ASP A 401 -0.58 19.33 -18.99
C ASP A 401 -1.45 19.14 -20.26
N LEU A 402 -2.60 18.46 -20.13
CA LEU A 402 -3.54 18.29 -21.23
C LEU A 402 -4.35 19.56 -21.52
N VAL A 403 -4.71 20.31 -20.48
CA VAL A 403 -5.40 21.60 -20.63
C VAL A 403 -4.49 22.62 -21.32
N GLU A 404 -3.20 22.63 -21.01
CA GLU A 404 -2.22 23.47 -21.68
C GLU A 404 -2.11 23.12 -23.18
N GLU A 405 -2.09 21.82 -23.52
CA GLU A 405 -1.87 21.35 -24.89
C GLU A 405 -3.13 21.39 -25.77
N HIS A 406 -4.31 21.15 -25.18
CA HIS A 406 -5.56 20.92 -25.92
C HIS A 406 -6.75 21.75 -25.45
N GLY A 407 -6.59 22.56 -24.41
CA GLY A 407 -7.66 23.32 -23.78
C GLY A 407 -8.50 22.49 -22.81
N VAL A 408 -9.47 23.14 -22.17
CA VAL A 408 -10.39 22.49 -21.23
C VAL A 408 -11.40 21.65 -21.99
N PHE A 409 -11.60 20.42 -21.52
CA PHE A 409 -12.61 19.49 -22.02
C PHE A 409 -13.97 19.77 -21.39
N PHE A 410 -15.06 19.47 -22.10
CA PHE A 410 -16.41 19.74 -21.60
C PHE A 410 -16.79 18.81 -20.45
N GLN A 411 -16.42 17.53 -20.53
CA GLN A 411 -16.63 16.54 -19.47
C GLN A 411 -15.44 15.60 -19.35
N ALA A 412 -15.01 15.36 -18.11
CA ALA A 412 -14.04 14.33 -17.75
C ALA A 412 -14.74 13.12 -17.14
N THR A 413 -14.58 11.96 -17.77
CA THR A 413 -15.11 10.69 -17.29
C THR A 413 -13.96 9.84 -16.76
N VAL A 414 -14.04 9.43 -15.49
CA VAL A 414 -12.97 8.68 -14.82
C VAL A 414 -13.59 7.59 -13.96
N ASP A 415 -12.78 6.60 -13.61
CA ASP A 415 -13.20 5.59 -12.66
C ASP A 415 -13.30 6.15 -11.23
N ARG A 416 -14.23 5.57 -10.47
CA ARG A 416 -14.45 5.88 -9.04
C ARG A 416 -13.33 5.27 -8.19
N GLY A 417 -12.14 5.85 -8.28
CA GLY A 417 -10.96 5.51 -7.50
C GLY A 417 -10.60 6.53 -6.43
N SER A 418 -9.64 6.17 -5.58
CA SER A 418 -9.13 7.02 -4.48
C SER A 418 -8.30 8.22 -4.97
N GLU A 419 -7.85 8.16 -6.22
CA GLU A 419 -6.95 9.08 -6.87
C GLU A 419 -7.66 10.26 -7.54
N THR A 420 -8.94 10.11 -7.85
CA THR A 420 -9.68 11.08 -8.68
C THR A 420 -10.50 12.07 -7.84
N GLY A 421 -10.71 11.76 -6.55
CA GLY A 421 -11.71 12.44 -5.72
C GLY A 421 -11.45 13.93 -5.45
N THR A 422 -10.20 14.38 -5.38
CA THR A 422 -9.86 15.76 -5.02
C THR A 422 -9.38 16.63 -6.19
N SER A 423 -9.03 16.03 -7.34
CA SER A 423 -8.39 16.77 -8.44
C SER A 423 -9.36 17.43 -9.42
N PHE A 424 -10.63 17.00 -9.44
CA PHE A 424 -11.63 17.42 -10.43
C PHE A 424 -12.86 18.08 -9.79
N GLU A 425 -12.79 18.50 -8.51
CA GLU A 425 -13.93 19.12 -7.82
C GLU A 425 -14.26 20.53 -8.34
N ASP A 426 -13.26 21.28 -8.84
CA ASP A 426 -13.42 22.70 -9.19
C ASP A 426 -13.70 22.97 -10.68
N ALA A 427 -13.30 22.08 -11.60
CA ALA A 427 -13.64 22.04 -13.04
C ALA A 427 -12.81 20.93 -13.71
N PRO A 428 -13.29 20.25 -14.78
CA PRO A 428 -14.55 20.39 -15.51
C PRO A 428 -15.66 19.49 -14.92
N PRO A 429 -16.90 19.51 -15.45
CA PRO A 429 -17.93 18.53 -15.14
C PRO A 429 -17.37 17.10 -15.13
N PHE A 430 -17.44 16.47 -13.97
CA PHE A 430 -16.79 15.18 -13.69
C PHE A 430 -17.83 14.07 -13.53
N VAL A 431 -17.62 12.95 -14.22
CA VAL A 431 -18.45 11.75 -14.10
C VAL A 431 -17.61 10.57 -13.62
N ALA A 432 -17.91 10.08 -12.42
CA ALA A 432 -17.31 8.89 -11.84
C ALA A 432 -18.05 7.62 -12.27
N LEU A 433 -17.44 6.78 -13.10
CA LEU A 433 -17.97 5.47 -13.50
C LEU A 433 -17.32 4.33 -12.72
N LYS A 434 -17.90 3.13 -12.81
CA LYS A 434 -17.20 1.89 -12.41
C LYS A 434 -16.24 1.52 -13.55
N SER A 435 -15.06 0.98 -13.24
CA SER A 435 -14.09 0.50 -14.26
C SER A 435 -14.74 -0.35 -15.35
N THR A 436 -15.63 -1.29 -15.00
CA THR A 436 -16.31 -2.14 -15.99
C THR A 436 -17.21 -1.39 -16.97
N ASP A 437 -17.57 -0.15 -16.65
CA ASP A 437 -18.46 0.71 -17.41
C ASP A 437 -17.67 1.76 -18.22
N ASN A 438 -16.39 2.02 -17.89
CA ASN A 438 -15.46 2.87 -18.65
C ASN A 438 -14.82 2.12 -19.84
N ILE A 439 -15.70 1.64 -20.73
CA ILE A 439 -15.32 0.79 -21.87
C ILE A 439 -14.31 1.45 -22.83
N PRO A 440 -14.39 2.76 -23.14
CA PRO A 440 -13.48 3.39 -24.09
C PRO A 440 -12.01 3.30 -23.66
N ILE A 441 -11.68 3.65 -22.42
CA ILE A 441 -10.28 3.61 -21.96
C ILE A 441 -9.80 2.17 -21.70
N GLU A 442 -10.65 1.30 -21.17
CA GLU A 442 -10.34 -0.12 -20.98
C GLU A 442 -9.99 -0.82 -22.30
N SER A 443 -10.72 -0.49 -23.37
CA SER A 443 -10.37 -1.00 -24.70
C SER A 443 -9.03 -0.47 -25.19
N SER A 444 -8.65 0.76 -24.85
CA SER A 444 -7.31 1.31 -25.16
C SER A 444 -6.21 0.55 -24.43
N TRP A 445 -6.40 0.18 -23.16
CA TRP A 445 -5.42 -0.61 -22.42
C TRP A 445 -5.24 -2.01 -22.98
N HIS A 446 -6.33 -2.64 -23.40
CA HIS A 446 -6.24 -3.92 -24.09
C HIS A 446 -5.41 -3.83 -25.36
N LEU A 447 -5.59 -2.76 -26.15
CA LEU A 447 -4.83 -2.52 -27.37
C LEU A 447 -3.36 -2.24 -27.06
N SER A 448 -3.05 -1.30 -26.17
CA SER A 448 -1.67 -0.99 -25.81
C SER A 448 -0.93 -2.19 -25.24
N THR A 449 -1.61 -3.02 -24.43
CA THR A 449 -1.04 -4.27 -23.89
C THR A 449 -0.66 -5.24 -25.00
N ASN A 450 -1.56 -5.47 -25.97
CA ASN A 450 -1.34 -6.47 -27.01
C ASN A 450 -0.31 -6.06 -28.05
N TYR A 451 -0.24 -4.78 -28.41
CA TYR A 451 0.67 -4.29 -29.44
C TYR A 451 2.07 -4.01 -28.89
N ILE A 452 2.20 -3.59 -27.63
CA ILE A 452 3.47 -3.11 -27.07
C ILE A 452 3.71 -3.59 -25.64
N GLY A 453 2.68 -3.61 -24.79
CA GLY A 453 2.84 -3.85 -23.36
C GLY A 453 3.41 -5.24 -23.01
N LEU A 454 3.10 -6.27 -23.81
CA LEU A 454 3.68 -7.61 -23.64
C LEU A 454 5.18 -7.61 -23.95
N ASP A 455 5.61 -6.94 -25.02
CA ASP A 455 7.01 -6.85 -25.41
C ASP A 455 7.80 -6.02 -24.40
N ILE A 456 7.26 -4.87 -23.94
CA ILE A 456 7.85 -4.08 -22.86
C ILE A 456 8.03 -4.94 -21.61
N LYS A 457 7.01 -5.69 -21.21
CA LYS A 457 7.09 -6.56 -20.04
C LYS A 457 8.18 -7.63 -20.19
N GLN A 458 8.29 -8.25 -21.38
CA GLN A 458 9.33 -9.24 -21.64
C GLN A 458 10.73 -8.61 -21.61
N ILE A 459 10.92 -7.44 -22.22
CA ILE A 459 12.18 -6.69 -22.21
C ILE A 459 12.58 -6.35 -20.77
N LEU A 460 11.65 -5.86 -19.95
CA LEU A 460 11.90 -5.56 -18.53
C LEU A 460 12.31 -6.81 -17.74
N LEU A 461 11.64 -7.94 -17.98
CA LEU A 461 11.95 -9.22 -17.32
C LEU A 461 13.27 -9.83 -17.80
N LEU A 462 13.65 -9.66 -19.07
CA LEU A 462 14.98 -10.03 -19.57
C LEU A 462 16.07 -9.11 -18.99
N GLY A 463 15.77 -7.82 -18.82
CA GLY A 463 16.65 -6.88 -18.12
C GLY A 463 16.93 -7.31 -16.68
N LYS A 464 15.95 -7.95 -16.02
CA LYS A 464 16.13 -8.55 -14.68
C LYS A 464 17.12 -9.70 -14.66
N SER A 465 17.06 -10.62 -15.63
CA SER A 465 17.98 -11.76 -15.69
C SER A 465 19.38 -11.35 -16.12
N ASN A 466 19.48 -10.31 -16.94
CA ASN A 466 20.72 -9.93 -17.61
C ASN A 466 21.42 -8.70 -16.96
N ASN A 467 20.87 -8.12 -15.89
CA ASN A 467 21.38 -6.93 -15.18
C ASN A 467 21.59 -5.67 -16.05
N TYR A 468 20.87 -5.53 -17.18
CA TYR A 468 20.98 -4.37 -18.09
C TYR A 468 19.97 -3.24 -17.83
N PHE A 469 19.19 -3.32 -16.75
CA PHE A 469 18.19 -2.29 -16.49
C PHE A 469 18.84 -1.00 -15.97
N MET A 470 18.84 0.04 -16.80
CA MET A 470 19.22 1.40 -16.40
C MET A 470 17.97 2.16 -15.90
N PRO A 471 17.83 2.39 -14.58
CA PRO A 471 16.76 3.26 -14.08
C PRO A 471 16.98 4.69 -14.59
N GLY A 472 15.93 5.28 -15.19
CA GLY A 472 15.95 6.67 -15.67
C GLY A 472 16.05 6.88 -17.18
N SER A 473 16.02 5.83 -18.01
CA SER A 473 15.82 6.00 -19.45
C SER A 473 14.36 6.38 -19.73
N GLN A 474 14.15 7.51 -20.40
CA GLN A 474 12.84 7.99 -20.80
C GLN A 474 12.25 7.03 -21.85
N LEU A 475 11.12 6.40 -21.54
CA LEU A 475 10.49 5.41 -22.41
C LEU A 475 9.69 6.09 -23.53
N HIS A 476 10.36 6.48 -24.60
CA HIS A 476 9.73 7.02 -25.82
C HIS A 476 8.83 6.00 -26.57
N ILE A 477 8.76 4.76 -26.09
CA ILE A 477 7.96 3.68 -26.71
C ILE A 477 6.45 4.00 -26.62
N LEU A 478 6.02 4.69 -25.56
CA LEU A 478 4.63 5.12 -25.38
C LEU A 478 4.23 6.21 -26.38
N ASP A 479 5.11 7.19 -26.62
CA ASP A 479 4.87 8.28 -27.57
C ASP A 479 4.73 7.74 -29.00
N ASN A 480 5.65 6.84 -29.39
CA ASN A 480 5.61 6.16 -30.70
C ASN A 480 4.30 5.38 -30.89
N PHE A 481 3.77 4.77 -29.83
CA PHE A 481 2.48 4.07 -29.91
C PHE A 481 1.32 5.02 -30.12
N VAL A 482 1.26 6.10 -29.35
CA VAL A 482 0.18 7.09 -29.45
C VAL A 482 0.20 7.72 -30.83
N GLU A 483 1.38 8.06 -31.36
CA GLU A 483 1.54 8.60 -32.70
C GLU A 483 1.10 7.60 -33.78
N TYR A 484 1.59 6.36 -33.72
CA TYR A 484 1.16 5.29 -34.63
C TYR A 484 -0.36 5.09 -34.56
N TRP A 485 -0.91 4.99 -33.35
CA TRP A 485 -2.33 4.73 -33.14
C TRP A 485 -3.20 5.89 -33.63
N ASN A 486 -2.77 7.12 -33.45
CA ASN A 486 -3.56 8.26 -33.90
C ASN A 486 -3.50 8.48 -35.42
N ASN A 487 -2.47 7.93 -36.09
CA ASN A 487 -2.31 8.02 -37.54
C ASN A 487 -2.81 6.78 -38.31
N HIS A 488 -2.88 5.60 -37.67
CA HIS A 488 -3.37 4.39 -38.35
C HIS A 488 -4.88 4.49 -38.64
N LYS A 489 -5.29 3.86 -39.74
CA LYS A 489 -6.69 3.76 -40.13
C LYS A 489 -7.42 2.74 -39.25
N ILE A 490 -8.40 3.17 -38.46
CA ILE A 490 -9.24 2.25 -37.69
C ILE A 490 -10.14 1.47 -38.65
N ARG A 491 -10.30 0.16 -38.41
CA ARG A 491 -11.23 -0.69 -39.18
C ARG A 491 -12.66 -0.13 -39.14
N THR A 492 -13.35 -0.16 -40.28
CA THR A 492 -14.77 0.22 -40.36
C THR A 492 -15.62 -0.77 -39.57
N GLN A 493 -16.57 -0.27 -38.78
CA GLN A 493 -17.49 -1.09 -38.00
C GLN A 493 -18.93 -0.73 -38.37
N ARG A 494 -19.68 -1.70 -38.92
CA ARG A 494 -21.03 -1.46 -39.47
C ARG A 494 -22.06 -0.96 -38.45
N ASN A 495 -21.94 -1.40 -37.19
CA ASN A 495 -22.90 -1.08 -36.13
C ASN A 495 -22.42 0.04 -35.20
N LYS A 496 -21.28 0.68 -35.48
CA LYS A 496 -20.77 1.78 -34.64
C LYS A 496 -21.46 3.08 -35.07
N LEU A 497 -22.12 3.76 -34.12
CA LEU A 497 -22.76 5.06 -34.37
C LEU A 497 -21.72 6.17 -34.50
N LEU A 498 -20.65 6.10 -33.70
CA LEU A 498 -19.51 7.00 -33.80
C LEU A 498 -18.64 6.69 -35.03
N PRO A 499 -17.88 7.68 -35.53
CA PRO A 499 -17.07 7.50 -36.74
C PRO A 499 -16.10 6.32 -36.66
N SER A 500 -15.94 5.61 -37.78
CA SER A 500 -14.98 4.52 -37.97
C SER A 500 -14.49 4.49 -39.43
N GLY A 501 -13.40 3.78 -39.71
CA GLY A 501 -12.84 3.70 -41.07
C GLY A 501 -11.82 4.78 -41.41
N PHE A 502 -11.49 5.68 -40.47
CA PHE A 502 -10.52 6.76 -40.63
C PHE A 502 -9.49 6.73 -39.48
N SER A 503 -8.42 7.51 -39.60
CA SER A 503 -7.49 7.67 -38.49
C SER A 503 -8.08 8.56 -37.39
N PRO A 504 -7.74 8.33 -36.11
CA PRO A 504 -8.23 9.18 -35.02
C PRO A 504 -7.90 10.65 -35.18
N ASN A 505 -6.70 10.99 -35.66
CA ASN A 505 -6.32 12.38 -35.94
C ASN A 505 -7.24 12.99 -37.01
N PHE A 506 -7.52 12.27 -38.10
CA PHE A 506 -8.40 12.79 -39.14
C PHE A 506 -9.83 13.09 -38.65
N ILE A 507 -10.37 12.26 -37.75
CA ILE A 507 -11.69 12.50 -37.14
C ILE A 507 -11.62 13.69 -36.16
N CYS A 508 -10.52 13.81 -35.42
CA CYS A 508 -10.30 14.88 -34.44
C CYS A 508 -10.12 16.25 -35.11
N ASP A 509 -9.39 16.30 -36.23
CA ASP A 509 -9.03 17.53 -36.94
C ASP A 509 -10.16 18.03 -37.85
N PHE A 510 -10.99 17.11 -38.35
CA PHE A 510 -12.13 17.42 -39.23
C PHE A 510 -13.46 16.88 -38.70
N PRO A 511 -13.89 17.26 -37.48
CA PRO A 511 -15.07 16.70 -36.83
C PRO A 511 -16.37 16.97 -37.61
N GLU A 512 -16.46 18.12 -38.28
CA GLU A 512 -17.64 18.54 -39.05
C GLU A 512 -18.00 17.57 -40.17
N ARG A 513 -16.99 16.92 -40.79
CA ARG A 513 -17.20 15.91 -41.85
C ARG A 513 -17.97 14.69 -41.38
N PHE A 514 -18.02 14.49 -40.06
CA PHE A 514 -18.66 13.37 -39.41
C PHE A 514 -19.91 13.79 -38.62
N GLY A 515 -20.36 15.04 -38.76
CA GLY A 515 -21.46 15.60 -37.98
C GLY A 515 -21.11 15.83 -36.51
N LEU A 516 -19.82 15.97 -36.17
CA LEU A 516 -19.34 16.25 -34.83
C LEU A 516 -18.94 17.72 -34.70
N THR A 517 -19.07 18.28 -33.51
CA THR A 517 -18.57 19.63 -33.17
C THR A 517 -17.28 19.54 -32.33
N HIS A 518 -16.38 20.52 -32.45
CA HIS A 518 -15.19 20.59 -31.60
C HIS A 518 -15.50 21.39 -30.33
N PHE A 519 -15.31 20.79 -29.14
CA PHE A 519 -15.64 21.40 -27.84
C PHE A 519 -14.42 21.82 -27.00
N GLY A 520 -13.19 21.67 -27.52
CA GLY A 520 -11.99 22.11 -26.81
C GLY A 520 -11.96 23.63 -26.65
N VAL A 521 -11.98 24.12 -25.41
CA VAL A 521 -11.90 25.56 -25.11
C VAL A 521 -10.45 25.92 -24.78
N PRO A 522 -9.76 26.72 -25.60
CA PRO A 522 -8.38 27.10 -25.33
C PRO A 522 -8.31 27.97 -24.07
N VAL A 523 -7.30 27.74 -23.24
CA VAL A 523 -7.03 28.51 -22.02
C VAL A 523 -5.71 29.25 -22.19
N SER A 524 -5.63 30.50 -21.68
CA SER A 524 -4.36 31.24 -21.66
C SER A 524 -3.37 30.56 -20.72
N THR A 525 -2.12 30.38 -21.15
CA THR A 525 -1.03 29.78 -20.37
C THR A 525 -0.87 30.38 -18.98
N ASP A 526 -1.12 31.69 -18.84
CA ASP A 526 -1.02 32.43 -17.57
C ASP A 526 -2.02 31.95 -16.49
N LEU A 527 -3.17 31.39 -16.90
CA LEU A 527 -4.18 30.84 -15.99
C LEU A 527 -3.88 29.39 -15.57
N VAL A 528 -3.08 28.67 -16.35
CA VAL A 528 -2.65 27.30 -16.04
C VAL A 528 -1.42 27.32 -15.12
N GLU A 529 -0.59 28.36 -15.20
CA GLU A 529 0.59 28.55 -14.35
C GLU A 529 0.30 29.11 -12.94
N ALA A 530 -0.84 29.78 -12.75
CA ALA A 530 -1.27 30.39 -11.49
C ALA A 530 -1.89 29.35 -10.53
#